data_AF-V6L541-F1
#
_entry.id   AF-V6L541-F1
#
_cell.length_a   1.000
_cell.length_b   1.000
_cell.length_c   1.000
_cell.angle_alpha   90.00
_cell.angle_beta   90.00
_cell.angle_gamma   90.00
#
_symmetry.space_group_name_H-M   'P 1'
#
loop_
_entity.id
_entity.type
_entity.pdbx_description
1 polymer ?
#
loop_
_entity_poly.entity_id
_entity_poly.type
_entity_poly.pdbx_seq_one_letter_code
_entity_poly.pdbx_strand_id
1 'polypeptide(L)'
;VAEGDTAVREDAAALALLEQVLAEEDLPAARRGRLALTLARGAMLGVRSEGTAQALRGIVGDAGLPVAVRGEIRLELGLLLHNQKRCFDEGRAELRRAADELSGRPELAARAMAALANPFFPGASLAENLDWLRRAEAAAAASEDEAAVTAADACRATLLMNSGDPAAWPLVERLPRDRPDCASRQQVARGLCNTANGAVYLGHYRRADELLAEGVALAARSGAPFLERVGRGTVLVRDWLTGCWQGLAERCTVLVAEDGIANDARVVLALLALAKGDWATAQNWLPDTDPPASEVFEAPVAATAAGARIRLLLARQRTEAADGAATASWEWLRREGGW
;
A
#
# COMPACT_ATOMS: atom_id res chain seq x y z
N VAL A 1 -19.81 -14.11 -13.23
CA VAL A 1 -18.63 -14.86 -12.73
C VAL A 1 -17.79 -15.40 -13.88
N ALA A 2 -18.36 -16.02 -14.93
CA ALA A 2 -17.60 -16.55 -16.07
C ALA A 2 -16.91 -15.50 -16.97
N GLU A 3 -17.49 -14.30 -17.17
CA GLU A 3 -16.88 -13.25 -18.01
C GLU A 3 -15.67 -12.59 -17.33
N GLY A 4 -15.72 -12.38 -16.01
CA GLY A 4 -14.60 -11.81 -15.25
C GLY A 4 -13.40 -12.76 -15.18
N ASP A 5 -13.64 -14.07 -15.07
CA ASP A 5 -12.57 -15.08 -15.03
C ASP A 5 -11.88 -15.26 -16.40
N THR A 6 -12.61 -15.03 -17.49
CA THR A 6 -12.07 -15.05 -18.86
C THR A 6 -11.19 -13.82 -19.12
N ALA A 7 -11.67 -12.62 -18.76
CA ALA A 7 -10.91 -11.39 -18.92
C ALA A 7 -9.61 -11.37 -18.10
N VAL A 8 -9.65 -11.86 -16.84
CA VAL A 8 -8.45 -11.98 -15.98
C VAL A 8 -7.41 -12.93 -16.59
N ARG A 9 -7.85 -14.01 -17.24
CA ARG A 9 -6.95 -14.96 -17.92
C ARG A 9 -6.36 -14.39 -19.21
N GLU A 10 -7.11 -13.60 -19.95
CA GLU A 10 -6.63 -12.90 -21.16
C GLU A 10 -5.60 -11.82 -20.80
N ASP A 11 -5.84 -11.06 -19.73
CA ASP A 11 -4.89 -10.08 -19.21
C ASP A 11 -3.59 -10.73 -18.73
N ALA A 12 -3.67 -11.87 -18.03
CA ALA A 12 -2.49 -12.61 -17.60
C ALA A 12 -1.66 -13.15 -18.78
N ALA A 13 -2.30 -13.64 -19.84
CA ALA A 13 -1.62 -14.11 -21.05
C ALA A 13 -0.95 -12.96 -21.81
N ALA A 14 -1.60 -11.79 -21.87
CA ALA A 14 -1.04 -10.59 -22.50
C ALA A 14 0.20 -10.08 -21.74
N LEU A 15 0.17 -10.07 -20.40
CA LEU A 15 1.32 -9.70 -19.58
C LEU A 15 2.49 -10.68 -19.75
N ALA A 16 2.22 -11.99 -19.76
CA ALA A 16 3.25 -13.00 -20.00
C ALA A 16 3.91 -12.85 -21.38
N LEU A 17 3.14 -12.50 -22.42
CA LEU A 17 3.68 -12.23 -23.75
C LEU A 17 4.56 -10.97 -23.76
N LEU A 18 4.15 -9.92 -23.04
CA LEU A 18 4.96 -8.70 -22.89
C LEU A 18 6.28 -8.99 -22.16
N GLU A 19 6.26 -9.82 -21.12
CA GLU A 19 7.47 -10.27 -20.41
C GLU A 19 8.42 -11.03 -21.35
N GLN A 20 7.89 -11.96 -22.16
CA GLN A 20 8.69 -12.71 -23.13
C GLN A 20 9.32 -11.79 -24.18
N VAL A 21 8.54 -10.87 -24.75
CA VAL A 21 9.05 -9.92 -25.75
C VAL A 21 10.14 -9.04 -25.12
N LEU A 22 9.95 -8.56 -23.90
CA LEU A 22 10.94 -7.72 -23.20
C LEU A 22 12.25 -8.45 -22.86
N ALA A 23 12.25 -9.78 -22.82
CA ALA A 23 13.45 -10.58 -22.63
C ALA A 23 14.35 -10.67 -23.88
N GLU A 24 13.85 -10.25 -25.05
CA GLU A 24 14.64 -10.25 -26.30
C GLU A 24 15.69 -9.11 -26.31
N GLU A 25 16.96 -9.46 -26.59
CA GLU A 25 18.10 -8.55 -26.51
C GLU A 25 18.08 -7.46 -27.62
N ASP A 26 17.47 -7.75 -28.77
CA ASP A 26 17.53 -6.90 -29.98
C ASP A 26 16.43 -5.83 -30.11
N LEU A 27 15.64 -5.59 -29.06
CA LEU A 27 14.60 -4.56 -29.10
C LEU A 27 15.18 -3.14 -29.05
N PRO A 28 14.83 -2.25 -29.99
CA PRO A 28 15.21 -0.84 -29.90
C PRO A 28 14.72 -0.21 -28.60
N ALA A 29 15.57 0.58 -27.93
CA ALA A 29 15.30 1.17 -26.60
C ALA A 29 13.94 1.89 -26.51
N ALA A 30 13.55 2.63 -27.55
CA ALA A 30 12.25 3.31 -27.59
C ALA A 30 11.04 2.36 -27.63
N ARG A 31 11.17 1.20 -28.29
CA ARG A 31 10.12 0.17 -28.30
C ARG A 31 10.10 -0.60 -26.98
N ARG A 32 11.28 -0.96 -26.46
CA ARG A 32 11.44 -1.61 -25.16
C ARG A 32 10.81 -0.77 -24.04
N GLY A 33 11.10 0.53 -23.99
CA GLY A 33 10.51 1.44 -22.99
C GLY A 33 8.98 1.54 -23.06
N ARG A 34 8.40 1.57 -24.26
CA ARG A 34 6.92 1.57 -24.42
C ARG A 34 6.29 0.26 -23.95
N LEU A 35 6.87 -0.88 -24.32
CA LEU A 35 6.37 -2.19 -23.90
C LEU A 35 6.50 -2.39 -22.39
N ALA A 36 7.62 -1.94 -21.82
CA ALA A 36 7.85 -1.93 -20.38
C ALA A 36 6.80 -1.12 -19.62
N LEU A 37 6.46 0.05 -20.15
CA LEU A 37 5.43 0.91 -19.56
C LEU A 37 4.04 0.27 -19.64
N THR A 38 3.71 -0.38 -20.76
CA THR A 38 2.46 -1.14 -20.89
C THR A 38 2.41 -2.29 -19.90
N LEU A 39 3.51 -3.06 -19.76
CA LEU A 39 3.63 -4.14 -18.78
C LEU A 39 3.43 -3.62 -17.36
N ALA A 40 4.13 -2.53 -16.99
CA ALA A 40 4.08 -1.97 -15.64
C ALA A 40 2.67 -1.47 -15.26
N ARG A 41 2.00 -0.76 -16.16
CA ARG A 41 0.63 -0.28 -15.95
C ARG A 41 -0.39 -1.43 -15.91
N GLY A 42 -0.21 -2.45 -16.73
CA GLY A 42 -1.08 -3.64 -16.73
C GLY A 42 -0.92 -4.49 -15.47
N ALA A 43 0.31 -4.63 -14.95
CA ALA A 43 0.58 -5.37 -13.72
C ALA A 43 0.01 -4.73 -12.45
N MET A 44 -0.20 -3.41 -12.45
CA MET A 44 -0.93 -2.71 -11.38
C MET A 44 -2.42 -3.10 -11.32
N LEU A 45 -3.01 -3.52 -12.44
CA LEU A 45 -4.42 -3.91 -12.54
C LEU A 45 -4.63 -5.44 -12.50
N GLY A 46 -3.62 -6.21 -12.88
CA GLY A 46 -3.64 -7.68 -12.97
C GLY A 46 -3.13 -8.43 -11.73
N VAL A 47 -3.01 -9.76 -11.87
CA VAL A 47 -2.46 -10.63 -10.84
C VAL A 47 -0.95 -10.38 -10.70
N ARG A 48 -0.53 -9.99 -9.50
CA ARG A 48 0.85 -9.64 -9.14
C ARG A 48 1.79 -10.82 -9.44
N SER A 49 2.74 -10.66 -10.37
CA SER A 49 3.79 -11.65 -10.63
C SER A 49 5.16 -11.10 -10.21
N GLU A 50 5.97 -11.93 -9.53
CA GLU A 50 7.39 -11.62 -9.26
C GLU A 50 8.17 -11.44 -10.58
N GLY A 51 7.74 -12.14 -11.64
CA GLY A 51 8.30 -12.04 -12.98
C GLY A 51 8.23 -10.61 -13.54
N THR A 52 7.11 -9.91 -13.34
CA THR A 52 6.97 -8.53 -13.80
C THR A 52 7.91 -7.59 -13.05
N ALA A 53 8.02 -7.72 -11.72
CA ALA A 53 8.93 -6.90 -10.93
C ALA A 53 10.40 -7.11 -11.37
N GLN A 54 10.80 -8.36 -11.60
CA GLN A 54 12.14 -8.69 -12.11
C GLN A 54 12.41 -8.12 -13.50
N ALA A 55 11.46 -8.22 -14.43
CA ALA A 55 11.58 -7.65 -15.76
C ALA A 55 11.76 -6.11 -15.70
N LEU A 56 10.93 -5.43 -14.92
CA LEU A 56 11.01 -3.98 -14.74
C LEU A 56 12.34 -3.54 -14.09
N ARG A 57 12.84 -4.27 -13.08
CA ARG A 57 14.17 -4.03 -12.48
C ARG A 57 15.29 -4.04 -13.53
N GLY A 58 15.28 -5.04 -14.42
CA GLY A 58 16.26 -5.14 -15.51
C GLY A 58 16.18 -3.94 -16.46
N ILE A 59 14.96 -3.54 -16.82
CA ILE A 59 14.71 -2.45 -17.78
C ILE A 59 15.14 -1.09 -17.20
N VAL A 60 14.83 -0.78 -15.94
CA VAL A 60 15.23 0.50 -15.34
C VAL A 60 16.74 0.61 -15.13
N GLY A 61 17.47 -0.51 -15.16
CA GLY A 61 18.93 -0.55 -15.15
C GLY A 61 19.59 -0.16 -16.48
N ASP A 62 18.84 -0.13 -17.59
CA ASP A 62 19.36 0.21 -18.92
C ASP A 62 19.66 1.70 -19.05
N ALA A 63 20.95 2.05 -19.15
CA ALA A 63 21.42 3.42 -19.33
C ALA A 63 21.04 4.03 -20.69
N GLY A 64 20.65 3.20 -21.67
CA GLY A 64 20.21 3.64 -23.00
C GLY A 64 18.79 4.20 -23.05
N LEU A 65 17.99 4.05 -21.98
CA LEU A 65 16.64 4.60 -21.94
C LEU A 65 16.64 6.12 -21.69
N PRO A 66 15.80 6.89 -22.40
CA PRO A 66 15.58 8.30 -22.07
C PRO A 66 15.16 8.48 -20.61
N VAL A 67 15.73 9.48 -19.93
CA VAL A 67 15.54 9.73 -18.49
C VAL A 67 14.05 9.76 -18.09
N ALA A 68 13.22 10.50 -18.83
CA ALA A 68 11.79 10.60 -18.52
C ALA A 68 11.03 9.27 -18.67
N VAL A 69 11.42 8.43 -19.63
CA VAL A 69 10.83 7.10 -19.83
C VAL A 69 11.25 6.16 -18.71
N ARG A 70 12.53 6.19 -18.34
CA ARG A 70 13.04 5.42 -17.20
C ARG A 70 12.35 5.85 -15.90
N GLY A 71 12.21 7.14 -15.66
CA GLY A 71 11.51 7.68 -14.48
C GLY A 71 10.06 7.22 -14.40
N GLU A 72 9.35 7.15 -15.52
CA GLU A 72 7.97 6.65 -15.54
C GLU A 72 7.89 5.15 -15.25
N ILE A 73 8.82 4.35 -15.78
CA ILE A 73 8.90 2.92 -15.45
C ILE A 73 9.26 2.73 -13.97
N ARG A 74 10.18 3.54 -13.41
CA ARG A 74 10.53 3.52 -11.98
C ARG A 74 9.35 3.90 -11.09
N LEU A 75 8.51 4.85 -11.51
CA LEU A 75 7.27 5.19 -10.81
C LEU A 75 6.38 3.95 -10.69
N GLU A 76 6.08 3.29 -11.80
CA GLU A 76 5.19 2.12 -11.80
C GLU A 76 5.82 0.91 -11.09
N LEU A 77 7.14 0.68 -11.22
CA LEU A 77 7.88 -0.32 -10.46
C LEU A 77 7.81 -0.04 -8.95
N GLY A 78 8.03 1.21 -8.54
CA GLY A 78 7.98 1.59 -7.13
C GLY A 78 6.59 1.38 -6.52
N LEU A 79 5.53 1.77 -7.24
CA LEU A 79 4.15 1.50 -6.84
C LEU A 79 3.84 0.00 -6.77
N LEU A 80 4.34 -0.78 -7.73
CA LEU A 80 4.19 -2.23 -7.73
C LEU A 80 4.88 -2.86 -6.51
N LEU A 81 6.12 -2.47 -6.21
CA LEU A 81 6.88 -2.96 -5.05
C LEU A 81 6.25 -2.57 -3.71
N HIS A 82 5.63 -1.39 -3.63
CA HIS A 82 4.85 -1.00 -2.44
C HIS A 82 3.59 -1.84 -2.26
N ASN A 83 2.94 -2.22 -3.36
CA ASN A 83 1.74 -3.05 -3.33
C ASN A 83 2.04 -4.55 -3.16
N GLN A 84 3.25 -4.98 -3.49
CA GLN A 84 3.81 -6.29 -3.16
C GLN A 84 4.48 -6.20 -1.78
N LYS A 85 3.68 -6.31 -0.71
CA LYS A 85 4.19 -6.15 0.67
C LYS A 85 5.35 -7.14 0.87
N ARG A 86 6.59 -6.63 0.99
CA ARG A 86 7.89 -7.31 1.19
C ARG A 86 9.06 -6.50 0.59
N CYS A 87 8.80 -5.48 -0.23
CA CYS A 87 9.84 -4.67 -0.88
C CYS A 87 9.65 -3.15 -0.68
N PHE A 88 9.25 -2.70 0.52
CA PHE A 88 8.97 -1.27 0.77
C PHE A 88 10.18 -0.36 0.56
N ASP A 89 11.35 -0.72 1.08
CA ASP A 89 12.56 0.09 0.96
C ASP A 89 13.04 0.22 -0.48
N GLU A 90 13.01 -0.90 -1.22
CA GLU A 90 13.29 -0.90 -2.66
C GLU A 90 12.29 -0.01 -3.41
N GLY A 91 10.99 -0.19 -3.17
CA GLY A 91 9.96 0.62 -3.80
C GLY A 91 10.12 2.11 -3.50
N ARG A 92 10.50 2.48 -2.27
CA ARG A 92 10.79 3.87 -1.90
C ARG A 92 12.01 4.40 -2.63
N ALA A 93 13.09 3.63 -2.73
CA ALA A 93 14.28 4.02 -3.47
C ALA A 93 13.95 4.29 -4.95
N GLU A 94 13.13 3.44 -5.55
CA GLU A 94 12.67 3.60 -6.93
C GLU A 94 11.79 4.84 -7.12
N LEU A 95 10.85 5.10 -6.19
CA LEU A 95 10.00 6.30 -6.24
C LEU A 95 10.79 7.60 -6.06
N ARG A 96 11.83 7.61 -5.21
CA ARG A 96 12.71 8.78 -5.04
C ARG A 96 13.42 9.10 -6.36
N ARG A 97 14.00 8.09 -7.01
CA ARG A 97 14.65 8.22 -8.32
C ARG A 97 13.65 8.67 -9.38
N ALA A 98 12.45 8.08 -9.38
CA ALA A 98 11.38 8.47 -10.30
C ALA A 98 11.01 9.96 -10.15
N ALA A 99 10.84 10.45 -8.92
CA ALA A 99 10.51 11.84 -8.65
C ALA A 99 11.55 12.82 -9.23
N ASP A 100 12.84 12.47 -9.15
CA ASP A 100 13.92 13.30 -9.70
C ASP A 100 13.98 13.23 -11.23
N GLU A 101 13.89 12.01 -11.80
CA GLU A 101 13.92 11.77 -13.26
C GLU A 101 12.68 12.33 -13.98
N LEU A 102 11.57 12.51 -13.26
CA LEU A 102 10.31 13.06 -13.77
C LEU A 102 10.15 14.57 -13.51
N SER A 103 11.20 15.29 -13.11
CA SER A 103 11.13 16.74 -12.87
C SER A 103 10.59 17.56 -14.06
N GLY A 104 10.77 17.08 -15.30
CA GLY A 104 10.18 17.68 -16.51
C GLY A 104 8.73 17.27 -16.81
N ARG A 105 8.14 16.42 -15.96
CA ARG A 105 6.77 15.88 -16.05
C ARG A 105 6.09 15.98 -14.67
N PRO A 106 5.71 17.21 -14.27
CA PRO A 106 5.27 17.50 -12.91
C PRO A 106 4.07 16.66 -12.45
N GLU A 107 3.20 16.22 -13.37
CA GLU A 107 2.06 15.35 -13.09
C GLU A 107 2.49 13.97 -12.56
N LEU A 108 3.54 13.39 -13.14
CA LEU A 108 4.05 12.09 -12.72
C LEU A 108 4.98 12.22 -11.52
N ALA A 109 5.76 13.30 -11.44
CA ALA A 109 6.57 13.60 -10.26
C ALA A 109 5.68 13.77 -9.02
N ALA A 110 4.55 14.47 -9.13
CA ALA A 110 3.58 14.62 -8.07
C ALA A 110 3.04 13.26 -7.59
N ARG A 111 2.74 12.33 -8.52
CA ARG A 111 2.31 10.97 -8.17
C ARG A 111 3.38 10.20 -7.39
N ALA A 112 4.65 10.25 -7.82
CA ALA A 112 5.77 9.63 -7.10
C ALA A 112 5.91 10.20 -5.68
N MET A 113 5.89 11.53 -5.56
CA MET A 113 6.02 12.24 -4.28
C MET A 113 4.82 11.96 -3.36
N ALA A 114 3.60 11.90 -3.89
CA ALA A 114 2.41 11.55 -3.12
C ALA A 114 2.48 10.10 -2.59
N ALA A 115 3.06 9.16 -3.36
CA ALA A 115 3.30 7.81 -2.88
C ALA A 115 4.36 7.76 -1.77
N LEU A 116 5.44 8.54 -1.90
CA LEU A 116 6.48 8.67 -0.86
C LEU A 116 5.97 9.34 0.43
N ALA A 117 4.96 10.19 0.33
CA ALA A 117 4.32 10.84 1.47
C ALA A 117 3.35 9.93 2.24
N ASN A 118 3.02 8.75 1.72
CA ASN A 118 2.02 7.88 2.33
C ASN A 118 2.56 7.26 3.64
N PRO A 119 1.92 7.51 4.80
CA PRO A 119 2.42 7.06 6.11
C PRO A 119 2.31 5.55 6.35
N PHE A 120 1.66 4.80 5.47
CA PHE A 120 1.58 3.33 5.61
C PHE A 120 2.89 2.63 5.29
N PHE A 121 3.71 3.24 4.43
CA PHE A 121 4.98 2.67 4.05
C PHE A 121 6.01 2.99 5.13
N PRO A 122 6.55 1.97 5.81
CA PRO A 122 7.50 2.19 6.89
C PRO A 122 8.86 2.68 6.36
N GLY A 123 9.72 3.14 7.27
CA GLY A 123 11.06 3.62 6.96
C GLY A 123 11.13 5.12 6.63
N ALA A 124 10.04 5.87 6.84
CA ALA A 124 9.96 7.31 6.59
C ALA A 124 9.39 8.00 7.82
N SER A 125 10.15 8.95 8.38
CA SER A 125 9.61 9.75 9.48
C SER A 125 8.40 10.58 9.03
N LEU A 126 7.50 10.93 9.95
CA LEU A 126 6.38 11.84 9.67
C LEU A 126 6.86 13.17 9.07
N ALA A 127 8.00 13.69 9.54
CA ALA A 127 8.61 14.90 8.99
C ALA A 127 9.02 14.72 7.52
N GLU A 128 9.57 13.55 7.16
CA GLU A 128 9.89 13.22 5.77
C GLU A 128 8.62 13.06 4.92
N ASN A 129 7.59 12.38 5.45
CA ASN A 129 6.30 12.24 4.75
C ASN A 129 5.64 13.60 4.48
N LEU A 130 5.70 14.53 5.44
CA LEU A 130 5.22 15.90 5.28
C LEU A 130 6.04 16.70 4.26
N ASP A 131 7.36 16.51 4.18
CA ASP A 131 8.19 17.12 3.13
C ASP A 131 7.80 16.61 1.74
N TRP A 132 7.67 15.30 1.58
CA TRP A 132 7.21 14.70 0.33
C TRP A 132 5.81 15.18 -0.06
N LEU A 133 4.91 15.33 0.91
CA LEU A 133 3.57 15.87 0.66
C LEU A 133 3.64 17.30 0.11
N ARG A 134 4.42 18.19 0.74
CA ARG A 134 4.59 19.57 0.26
C ARG A 134 5.16 19.60 -1.17
N ARG A 135 6.11 18.73 -1.48
CA ARG A 135 6.67 18.60 -2.83
C ARG A 135 5.64 18.08 -3.83
N ALA A 136 4.83 17.11 -3.43
CA ALA A 136 3.73 16.58 -4.25
C ALA A 136 2.68 17.65 -4.57
N GLU A 137 2.26 18.43 -3.56
CA GLU A 137 1.32 19.54 -3.73
C GLU A 137 1.87 20.61 -4.70
N ALA A 138 3.15 20.96 -4.56
CA ALA A 138 3.80 21.93 -5.45
C ALA A 138 3.90 21.41 -6.90
N ALA A 139 4.28 20.16 -7.09
CA ALA A 139 4.36 19.54 -8.42
C ALA A 139 2.98 19.40 -9.07
N ALA A 140 1.96 19.00 -8.30
CA ALA A 140 0.58 18.90 -8.79
C ALA A 140 0.01 20.27 -9.20
N ALA A 141 0.29 21.31 -8.42
CA ALA A 141 -0.11 22.67 -8.78
C ALA A 141 0.58 23.16 -10.06
N ALA A 142 1.86 22.80 -10.26
CA ALA A 142 2.61 23.15 -11.46
C ALA A 142 2.19 22.36 -12.72
N SER A 143 1.55 21.19 -12.56
CA SER A 143 1.14 20.37 -13.70
C SER A 143 -0.23 20.74 -14.28
N GLU A 144 -1.06 21.46 -13.51
CA GLU A 144 -2.47 21.72 -13.84
C GLU A 144 -3.27 20.44 -14.17
N ASP A 145 -2.80 19.29 -13.67
CA ASP A 145 -3.41 17.98 -13.90
C ASP A 145 -4.32 17.62 -12.72
N GLU A 146 -5.62 17.50 -12.99
CA GLU A 146 -6.63 17.25 -11.96
C GLU A 146 -6.41 15.93 -11.20
N ALA A 147 -5.87 14.90 -11.86
CA ALA A 147 -5.58 13.63 -11.21
C ALA A 147 -4.37 13.74 -10.27
N ALA A 148 -3.34 14.48 -10.65
CA ALA A 148 -2.20 14.80 -9.78
C ALA A 148 -2.62 15.64 -8.57
N VAL A 149 -3.48 16.65 -8.76
CA VAL A 149 -4.04 17.46 -7.66
C VAL A 149 -4.86 16.58 -6.72
N THR A 150 -5.76 15.76 -7.27
CA THR A 150 -6.58 14.83 -6.48
C THR A 150 -5.72 13.81 -5.73
N ALA A 151 -4.61 13.35 -6.32
CA ALA A 151 -3.66 12.44 -5.67
C ALA A 151 -3.00 13.08 -4.45
N ALA A 152 -2.56 14.35 -4.57
CA ALA A 152 -1.96 15.10 -3.48
C ALA A 152 -2.97 15.36 -2.36
N ASP A 153 -4.20 15.78 -2.68
CA ASP A 153 -5.28 16.01 -1.72
C ASP A 153 -5.67 14.73 -0.96
N ALA A 154 -5.81 13.61 -1.67
CA ALA A 154 -6.08 12.31 -1.09
C ALA A 154 -4.95 11.84 -0.16
N CYS A 155 -3.70 12.10 -0.54
CA CYS A 155 -2.54 11.80 0.29
C CYS A 155 -2.51 12.66 1.56
N ARG A 156 -2.80 13.96 1.44
CA ARG A 156 -2.91 14.86 2.59
C ARG A 156 -3.95 14.39 3.60
N ALA A 157 -5.16 14.06 3.14
CA ALA A 157 -6.22 13.54 4.00
C ALA A 157 -5.78 12.26 4.73
N THR A 158 -5.13 11.35 4.00
CA THR A 158 -4.59 10.09 4.56
C THR A 158 -3.52 10.36 5.61
N LEU A 159 -2.57 11.24 5.32
CA LEU A 159 -1.45 11.57 6.22
C LEU A 159 -1.97 12.16 7.52
N LEU A 160 -2.84 13.18 7.44
CA LEU A 160 -3.41 13.82 8.62
C LEU A 160 -4.27 12.85 9.45
N MET A 161 -5.01 11.95 8.80
CA MET A 161 -5.77 10.92 9.51
C MET A 161 -4.85 10.01 10.31
N ASN A 162 -3.76 9.54 9.70
CA ASN A 162 -2.82 8.64 10.37
C ASN A 162 -1.99 9.32 11.46
N SER A 163 -1.88 10.65 11.46
CA SER A 163 -1.28 11.41 12.55
C SER A 163 -2.26 11.80 13.66
N GLY A 164 -3.54 11.40 13.55
CA GLY A 164 -4.58 11.78 14.50
C GLY A 164 -5.04 13.24 14.41
N ASP A 165 -4.74 13.94 13.31
CA ASP A 165 -5.14 15.33 13.12
C ASP A 165 -6.61 15.42 12.63
N PRO A 166 -7.51 16.05 13.41
CA PRO A 166 -8.92 16.17 13.03
C PRO A 166 -9.16 16.98 11.75
N ALA A 167 -8.19 17.76 11.27
CA ALA A 167 -8.26 18.46 9.99
C ALA A 167 -8.33 17.50 8.78
N ALA A 168 -8.09 16.20 8.97
CA ALA A 168 -8.33 15.18 7.96
C ALA A 168 -9.80 15.10 7.51
N TRP A 169 -10.77 15.31 8.43
CA TRP A 169 -12.19 15.11 8.12
C TRP A 169 -12.72 16.07 7.05
N PRO A 170 -12.53 17.40 7.15
CA PRO A 170 -12.97 18.31 6.09
C PRO A 170 -12.22 18.11 4.76
N LEU A 171 -11.02 17.51 4.77
CA LEU A 171 -10.29 17.20 3.54
C LEU A 171 -10.89 15.98 2.84
N VAL A 172 -11.12 14.90 3.58
CA VAL A 172 -11.74 13.70 3.00
C VAL A 172 -13.15 14.00 2.50
N GLU A 173 -13.92 14.87 3.16
CA GLU A 173 -15.25 15.30 2.69
C GLU A 173 -15.20 16.10 1.38
N ARG A 174 -14.12 16.84 1.12
CA ARG A 174 -13.96 17.68 -0.08
C ARG A 174 -13.40 16.95 -1.30
N LEU A 175 -12.92 15.71 -1.15
CA LEU A 175 -12.43 14.93 -2.30
C LEU A 175 -13.53 14.82 -3.39
N PRO A 176 -13.22 15.01 -4.67
CA PRO A 176 -14.25 15.14 -5.69
C PRO A 176 -14.71 13.76 -6.22
N ARG A 177 -15.77 13.20 -5.65
CA ARG A 177 -16.30 11.85 -5.96
C ARG A 177 -16.69 11.67 -7.44
N ASP A 178 -17.25 12.72 -8.02
CA ASP A 178 -17.92 12.69 -9.33
C ASP A 178 -17.06 13.27 -10.46
N ARG A 179 -15.72 13.18 -10.35
CA ARG A 179 -14.83 13.61 -11.43
C ARG A 179 -15.11 12.83 -12.72
N PRO A 180 -15.10 13.48 -13.90
CA PRO A 180 -15.39 12.82 -15.18
C PRO A 180 -14.25 11.87 -15.60
N ASP A 181 -13.01 12.17 -15.23
CA ASP A 181 -11.86 11.34 -15.57
C ASP A 181 -11.70 10.16 -14.60
N CYS A 182 -11.26 9.03 -15.16
CA CYS A 182 -11.13 7.79 -14.41
C CYS A 182 -9.99 7.86 -13.37
N ALA A 183 -8.87 8.50 -13.74
CA ALA A 183 -7.67 8.57 -12.92
C ALA A 183 -7.94 9.28 -11.58
N SER A 184 -8.62 10.43 -11.60
CA SER A 184 -9.02 11.18 -10.40
C SER A 184 -9.95 10.36 -9.52
N ARG A 185 -10.95 9.67 -10.10
CA ARG A 185 -11.84 8.79 -9.31
C ARG A 185 -11.07 7.67 -8.61
N GLN A 186 -10.07 7.10 -9.26
CA GLN A 186 -9.18 6.11 -8.63
C GLN A 186 -8.37 6.72 -7.47
N GLN A 187 -7.90 7.97 -7.61
CA GLN A 187 -7.21 8.68 -6.52
C GLN A 187 -8.15 8.94 -5.34
N VAL A 188 -9.39 9.36 -5.59
CA VAL A 188 -10.40 9.54 -4.53
C VAL A 188 -10.70 8.22 -3.85
N ALA A 189 -10.96 7.15 -4.59
CA ALA A 189 -11.23 5.83 -4.04
C ALA A 189 -10.08 5.36 -3.12
N ARG A 190 -8.83 5.53 -3.57
CA ARG A 190 -7.65 5.25 -2.74
C ARG A 190 -7.62 6.12 -1.48
N GLY A 191 -7.86 7.42 -1.61
CA GLY A 191 -7.92 8.35 -0.48
C GLY A 191 -8.95 7.95 0.58
N LEU A 192 -10.15 7.53 0.15
CA LEU A 192 -11.21 7.05 1.04
C LEU A 192 -10.81 5.77 1.77
N CYS A 193 -10.35 4.75 1.04
CA CYS A 193 -9.93 3.48 1.64
C CYS A 193 -8.74 3.66 2.61
N ASN A 194 -7.75 4.46 2.23
CA ASN A 194 -6.59 4.73 3.06
C ASN A 194 -6.96 5.54 4.31
N THR A 195 -7.79 6.58 4.17
CA THR A 195 -8.27 7.36 5.33
C THR A 195 -9.08 6.47 6.28
N ALA A 196 -9.90 5.57 5.75
CA ALA A 196 -10.66 4.65 6.56
C ALA A 196 -9.79 3.71 7.40
N ASN A 197 -8.66 3.25 6.86
CA ASN A 197 -7.72 2.42 7.61
C ASN A 197 -7.17 3.15 8.84
N GLY A 198 -6.68 4.39 8.67
CA GLY A 198 -6.25 5.21 9.81
C GLY A 198 -7.39 5.46 10.82
N ALA A 199 -8.60 5.71 10.31
CA ALA A 199 -9.79 5.90 11.15
C ALA A 199 -10.14 4.66 12.01
N VAL A 200 -9.92 3.43 11.50
CA VAL A 200 -10.10 2.20 12.31
C VAL A 200 -9.14 2.17 13.49
N TYR A 201 -7.86 2.43 13.27
CA TYR A 201 -6.85 2.42 14.34
C TYR A 201 -7.05 3.55 15.37
N LEU A 202 -7.68 4.66 14.99
CA LEU A 202 -8.10 5.74 15.89
C LEU A 202 -9.45 5.51 16.58
N GLY A 203 -10.13 4.39 16.32
CA GLY A 203 -11.42 4.04 16.94
C GLY A 203 -12.65 4.68 16.30
N HIS A 204 -12.52 5.31 15.13
CA HIS A 204 -13.61 5.93 14.38
C HIS A 204 -14.37 4.95 13.49
N TYR A 205 -14.77 3.79 14.03
CA TYR A 205 -15.25 2.63 13.27
C TYR A 205 -16.42 2.93 12.32
N ARG A 206 -17.47 3.65 12.79
CA ARG A 206 -18.62 3.99 11.94
C ARG A 206 -18.22 4.81 10.71
N ARG A 207 -17.38 5.82 10.92
CA ARG A 207 -16.89 6.66 9.80
C ARG A 207 -15.95 5.88 8.89
N ALA A 208 -15.14 4.98 9.44
CA ALA A 208 -14.31 4.10 8.64
C ALA A 208 -15.17 3.20 7.72
N ASP A 209 -16.27 2.64 8.22
CA ASP A 209 -17.20 1.84 7.40
C ASP A 209 -17.82 2.65 6.26
N GLU A 210 -18.26 3.88 6.54
CA GLU A 210 -18.81 4.80 5.53
C GLU A 210 -17.78 5.08 4.42
N LEU A 211 -16.55 5.42 4.81
CA LEU A 211 -15.46 5.68 3.88
C LEU A 211 -15.07 4.44 3.07
N LEU A 212 -15.01 3.26 3.69
CA LEU A 212 -14.70 2.00 3.00
C LEU A 212 -15.78 1.63 1.98
N ALA A 213 -17.05 1.73 2.37
CA ALA A 213 -18.17 1.42 1.49
C ALA A 213 -18.16 2.33 0.25
N GLU A 214 -17.96 3.63 0.47
CA GLU A 214 -17.87 4.61 -0.62
C GLU A 214 -16.63 4.39 -1.50
N GLY A 215 -15.46 4.19 -0.88
CA GLY A 215 -14.18 3.98 -1.58
C GLY A 215 -14.17 2.73 -2.44
N VAL A 216 -14.67 1.60 -1.93
CA VAL A 216 -14.77 0.34 -2.68
C VAL A 216 -15.77 0.46 -3.83
N ALA A 217 -16.93 1.08 -3.60
CA ALA A 217 -17.91 1.30 -4.66
C ALA A 217 -17.34 2.20 -5.77
N LEU A 218 -16.59 3.24 -5.40
CA LEU A 218 -15.94 4.12 -6.37
C LEU A 218 -14.84 3.40 -7.15
N ALA A 219 -14.01 2.60 -6.46
CA ALA A 219 -12.94 1.82 -7.08
C ALA A 219 -13.47 0.83 -8.13
N ALA A 220 -14.57 0.14 -7.83
CA ALA A 220 -15.22 -0.79 -8.75
C ALA A 220 -15.70 -0.08 -10.02
N ARG A 221 -16.31 1.11 -9.90
CA ARG A 221 -16.76 1.92 -11.05
C ARG A 221 -15.62 2.53 -11.87
N SER A 222 -14.44 2.68 -11.28
CA SER A 222 -13.26 3.25 -11.94
C SER A 222 -12.25 2.21 -12.43
N GLY A 223 -12.60 0.91 -12.46
CA GLY A 223 -11.70 -0.13 -12.95
C GLY A 223 -10.45 -0.33 -12.09
N ALA A 224 -10.55 -0.11 -10.78
CA ALA A 224 -9.47 -0.33 -9.81
C ALA A 224 -9.86 -1.38 -8.74
N PRO A 225 -10.26 -2.61 -9.12
CA PRO A 225 -10.78 -3.61 -8.18
C PRO A 225 -9.76 -4.04 -7.12
N PHE A 226 -8.46 -3.85 -7.34
CA PHE A 226 -7.43 -4.16 -6.34
C PHE A 226 -7.60 -3.36 -5.03
N LEU A 227 -8.22 -2.17 -5.07
CA LEU A 227 -8.53 -1.38 -3.86
C LEU A 227 -9.58 -2.05 -2.97
N GLU A 228 -10.43 -2.92 -3.51
CA GLU A 228 -11.36 -3.76 -2.73
C GLU A 228 -10.58 -4.67 -1.76
N ARG A 229 -9.43 -5.20 -2.20
CA ARG A 229 -8.60 -6.08 -1.38
C ARG A 229 -8.01 -5.35 -0.16
N VAL A 230 -7.61 -4.09 -0.32
CA VAL A 230 -7.13 -3.25 0.80
C VAL A 230 -8.25 -2.99 1.80
N GLY A 231 -9.47 -2.75 1.31
CA GLY A 231 -10.66 -2.61 2.16
C GLY A 231 -10.94 -3.87 3.00
N ARG A 232 -10.78 -5.07 2.43
CA ARG A 232 -11.01 -6.34 3.15
C ARG A 232 -10.10 -6.49 4.38
N GLY A 233 -8.81 -6.17 4.27
CA GLY A 233 -7.89 -6.22 5.41
C GLY A 233 -8.32 -5.29 6.54
N THR A 234 -8.69 -4.06 6.19
CA THR A 234 -9.17 -3.05 7.15
C THR A 234 -10.43 -3.49 7.88
N VAL A 235 -11.38 -4.12 7.19
CA VAL A 235 -12.59 -4.68 7.81
C VAL A 235 -12.27 -5.78 8.82
N LEU A 236 -11.30 -6.66 8.54
CA LEU A 236 -10.91 -7.72 9.47
C LEU A 236 -10.32 -7.15 10.77
N VAL A 237 -9.47 -6.13 10.66
CA VAL A 237 -8.91 -5.43 11.83
C VAL A 237 -10.01 -4.74 12.63
N ARG A 238 -10.94 -4.06 11.95
CA ARG A 238 -12.11 -3.45 12.59
C ARG A 238 -12.92 -4.51 13.35
N ASP A 239 -13.29 -5.60 12.69
CA ASP A 239 -14.12 -6.65 13.28
C ASP A 239 -13.46 -7.29 14.51
N TRP A 240 -12.13 -7.43 14.48
CA TRP A 240 -11.37 -7.82 15.66
C TRP A 240 -11.51 -6.81 16.81
N LEU A 241 -11.27 -5.52 16.53
CA LEU A 241 -11.31 -4.43 17.51
C LEU A 241 -12.70 -4.22 18.12
N THR A 242 -13.78 -4.47 17.37
CA THR A 242 -15.16 -4.30 17.84
C THR A 242 -15.77 -5.56 18.45
N GLY A 243 -15.02 -6.67 18.54
CA GLY A 243 -15.52 -7.92 19.10
C GLY A 243 -16.41 -8.75 18.16
N CYS A 244 -16.47 -8.40 16.87
CA CYS A 244 -17.24 -9.10 15.84
C CYS A 244 -16.51 -10.36 15.35
N TRP A 245 -16.21 -11.30 16.26
CA TRP A 245 -15.31 -12.43 15.98
C TRP A 245 -15.99 -13.63 15.30
N GLN A 246 -17.32 -13.64 15.19
CA GLN A 246 -18.05 -14.72 14.55
C GLN A 246 -17.62 -14.86 13.08
N GLY A 247 -17.09 -16.03 12.70
CA GLY A 247 -16.60 -16.29 11.34
C GLY A 247 -15.34 -15.50 10.95
N LEU A 248 -14.67 -14.81 11.90
CA LEU A 248 -13.54 -13.94 11.60
C LEU A 248 -12.29 -14.73 11.20
N ALA A 249 -11.99 -15.84 11.91
CA ALA A 249 -10.84 -16.68 11.63
C ALA A 249 -10.90 -17.31 10.23
N GLU A 250 -12.08 -17.74 9.80
CA GLU A 250 -12.33 -18.33 8.49
C GLU A 250 -12.12 -17.29 7.39
N ARG A 251 -12.68 -16.09 7.55
CA ARG A 251 -12.47 -14.97 6.60
C ARG A 251 -11.01 -14.55 6.51
N CYS A 252 -10.29 -14.51 7.63
CA CYS A 252 -8.84 -14.24 7.64
C CYS A 252 -8.07 -15.33 6.89
N THR A 253 -8.36 -16.61 7.17
CA THR A 253 -7.70 -17.74 6.52
C THR A 253 -7.93 -17.73 5.01
N VAL A 254 -9.16 -17.45 4.56
CA VAL A 254 -9.48 -17.29 3.13
C VAL A 254 -8.66 -16.15 2.53
N LEU A 255 -8.58 -14.99 3.17
CA LEU A 255 -7.80 -13.87 2.63
C LEU A 255 -6.30 -14.19 2.58
N VAL A 256 -5.76 -14.91 3.56
CA VAL A 256 -4.35 -15.38 3.54
C VAL A 256 -4.10 -16.41 2.43
N ALA A 257 -5.07 -17.28 2.13
CA ALA A 257 -4.95 -18.25 1.05
C ALA A 257 -5.01 -17.58 -0.34
N GLU A 258 -5.84 -16.54 -0.49
CA GLU A 258 -5.95 -15.75 -1.72
C GLU A 258 -4.77 -14.79 -1.92
N ASP A 259 -4.29 -14.19 -0.83
CA ASP A 259 -3.16 -13.28 -0.79
C ASP A 259 -2.23 -13.73 0.35
N GLY A 260 -1.21 -14.51 -0.01
CA GLY A 260 -0.22 -15.06 0.93
C GLY A 260 0.49 -14.04 1.81
N ILE A 261 0.28 -12.75 1.55
CA ILE A 261 0.88 -11.62 2.24
C ILE A 261 -0.19 -10.72 2.93
N ALA A 262 -1.39 -11.23 3.18
CA ALA A 262 -2.43 -10.51 3.91
C ALA A 262 -2.09 -10.28 5.40
N ASN A 263 -1.15 -9.38 5.67
CA ASN A 263 -0.62 -9.07 7.00
C ASN A 263 -1.71 -8.75 8.03
N ASP A 264 -2.71 -7.95 7.65
CA ASP A 264 -3.87 -7.63 8.49
C ASP A 264 -4.56 -8.91 8.99
N ALA A 265 -4.83 -9.85 8.08
CA ALA A 265 -5.48 -11.12 8.40
C ALA A 265 -4.59 -12.02 9.28
N ARG A 266 -3.28 -12.06 9.01
CA ARG A 266 -2.32 -12.82 9.83
C ARG A 266 -2.28 -12.29 11.26
N VAL A 267 -2.21 -10.97 11.44
CA VAL A 267 -2.20 -10.36 12.77
C VAL A 267 -3.52 -10.58 13.50
N VAL A 268 -4.67 -10.50 12.81
CA VAL A 268 -5.96 -10.83 13.40
C VAL A 268 -6.03 -12.31 13.82
N LEU A 269 -5.51 -13.24 13.02
CA LEU A 269 -5.41 -14.66 13.39
C LEU A 269 -4.53 -14.88 14.63
N ALA A 270 -3.39 -14.18 14.72
CA ALA A 270 -2.52 -14.22 15.89
C ALA A 270 -3.25 -13.73 17.15
N LEU A 271 -3.97 -12.62 17.04
CA LEU A 271 -4.72 -12.02 18.13
C LEU A 271 -5.90 -12.91 18.58
N LEU A 272 -6.63 -13.51 17.64
CA LEU A 272 -7.67 -14.50 17.92
C LEU A 272 -7.12 -15.72 18.67
N ALA A 273 -5.98 -16.26 18.23
CA ALA A 273 -5.33 -17.38 18.88
C ALA A 273 -4.86 -17.02 20.30
N LEU A 274 -4.26 -15.84 20.46
CA LEU A 274 -3.83 -15.33 21.76
C LEU A 274 -5.01 -15.20 22.74
N ALA A 275 -6.15 -14.68 22.30
CA ALA A 275 -7.35 -14.55 23.13
C ALA A 275 -7.95 -15.90 23.56
N LYS A 276 -7.72 -16.97 22.78
CA LYS A 276 -8.11 -18.35 23.12
C LYS A 276 -7.10 -19.06 24.03
N GLY A 277 -5.94 -18.45 24.30
CA GLY A 277 -4.82 -19.09 24.99
C GLY A 277 -4.02 -20.07 24.11
N ASP A 278 -4.25 -20.08 22.80
CA ASP A 278 -3.47 -20.88 21.85
C ASP A 278 -2.20 -20.14 21.43
N TRP A 279 -1.22 -20.15 22.33
CA TRP A 279 0.03 -19.41 22.19
C TRP A 279 0.92 -19.91 21.05
N ALA A 280 0.86 -21.21 20.75
CA ALA A 280 1.63 -21.79 19.65
C ALA A 280 1.10 -21.29 18.30
N THR A 281 -0.22 -21.35 18.10
CA THR A 281 -0.85 -20.79 16.90
C THR A 281 -0.65 -19.28 16.81
N ALA A 282 -0.75 -18.55 17.93
CA ALA A 282 -0.47 -17.11 17.93
C ALA A 282 0.94 -16.78 17.43
N GLN A 283 1.96 -17.52 17.91
CA GLN A 283 3.34 -17.35 17.46
C GLN A 283 3.51 -17.62 15.97
N ASN A 284 2.86 -18.65 15.41
CA ASN A 284 3.00 -19.04 14.00
C ASN A 284 2.42 -18.00 13.02
N TRP A 285 1.46 -17.20 13.47
CA TRP A 285 0.86 -16.15 12.66
C TRP A 285 1.64 -14.84 12.70
N LEU A 286 2.32 -14.56 13.81
CA LEU A 286 3.18 -13.38 13.95
C LEU A 286 4.43 -13.49 13.07
N PRO A 287 5.00 -12.34 12.67
CA PRO A 287 6.30 -12.34 12.02
C PRO A 287 7.41 -12.84 12.95
N ASP A 288 8.39 -13.51 12.36
CA ASP A 288 9.56 -14.01 13.11
C ASP A 288 10.46 -12.85 13.59
N THR A 289 10.45 -11.71 12.89
CA THR A 289 11.27 -10.53 13.19
C THR A 289 10.74 -9.72 14.38
N ASP A 290 11.67 -9.14 15.16
CA ASP A 290 11.40 -8.35 16.36
C ASP A 290 12.35 -7.13 16.45
N PRO A 291 11.84 -5.88 16.39
CA PRO A 291 10.46 -5.54 16.04
C PRO A 291 10.11 -6.05 14.63
N PRO A 292 8.81 -6.20 14.29
CA PRO A 292 8.41 -6.56 12.94
C PRO A 292 9.13 -5.64 11.94
N ALA A 293 9.94 -6.23 11.06
CA ALA A 293 10.76 -5.48 10.14
C ALA A 293 9.87 -4.58 9.26
N SER A 294 10.27 -3.32 9.08
CA SER A 294 9.65 -2.36 8.17
C SER A 294 9.43 -2.95 6.78
N GLU A 295 10.31 -3.84 6.33
CA GLU A 295 10.23 -4.40 4.98
C GLU A 295 8.95 -5.23 4.70
N VAL A 296 8.26 -5.73 5.73
CA VAL A 296 7.21 -6.75 5.55
C VAL A 296 5.81 -6.27 5.95
N PHE A 297 5.67 -5.31 6.86
CA PHE A 297 4.38 -4.87 7.40
C PHE A 297 4.15 -3.37 7.24
N GLU A 298 2.92 -2.99 6.87
CA GLU A 298 2.48 -1.61 6.99
C GLU A 298 2.56 -1.14 8.45
N ALA A 299 2.97 0.12 8.67
CA ALA A 299 3.30 0.61 10.01
C ALA A 299 2.21 0.35 11.08
N PRO A 300 0.89 0.60 10.82
CA PRO A 300 -0.16 0.29 11.80
C PRO A 300 -0.29 -1.21 12.13
N VAL A 301 -0.09 -2.07 11.13
CA VAL A 301 -0.18 -3.53 11.27
C VAL A 301 1.05 -4.06 12.02
N ALA A 302 2.24 -3.52 11.72
CA ALA A 302 3.49 -3.82 12.44
C ALA A 302 3.37 -3.46 13.92
N ALA A 303 2.87 -2.26 14.24
CA ALA A 303 2.62 -1.83 15.62
C ALA A 303 1.66 -2.78 16.35
N THR A 304 0.60 -3.22 15.66
CA THR A 304 -0.37 -4.18 16.20
C THR A 304 0.26 -5.56 16.44
N ALA A 305 1.10 -6.05 15.52
CA ALA A 305 1.83 -7.29 15.65
C ALA A 305 2.83 -7.25 16.83
N ALA A 306 3.54 -6.13 17.00
CA ALA A 306 4.43 -5.90 18.14
C ALA A 306 3.66 -5.98 19.47
N GLY A 307 2.51 -5.31 19.55
CA GLY A 307 1.63 -5.41 20.72
C GLY A 307 1.15 -6.84 21.01
N ALA A 308 0.79 -7.60 19.97
CA ALA A 308 0.42 -9.02 20.11
C ALA A 308 1.59 -9.87 20.64
N ARG A 309 2.82 -9.62 20.15
CA ARG A 309 4.04 -10.31 20.59
C ARG A 309 4.38 -10.01 22.05
N ILE A 310 4.29 -8.75 22.48
CA ILE A 310 4.50 -8.36 23.88
C ILE A 310 3.49 -9.07 24.78
N ARG A 311 2.21 -9.09 24.42
CA ARG A 311 1.17 -9.80 25.17
C ARG A 311 1.41 -11.31 25.23
N LEU A 312 1.85 -11.92 24.14
CA LEU A 312 2.23 -13.34 24.08
C LEU A 312 3.40 -13.66 25.03
N LEU A 313 4.44 -12.82 25.04
CA LEU A 313 5.59 -12.97 25.93
C LEU A 313 5.18 -12.85 27.41
N LEU A 314 4.33 -11.86 27.74
CA LEU A 314 3.77 -11.68 29.08
C LEU A 314 2.90 -12.86 29.51
N ALA A 315 2.02 -13.37 28.63
CA ALA A 315 1.19 -14.54 28.90
C ALA A 315 2.03 -15.79 29.22
N ARG A 316 3.23 -15.89 28.63
CA ARG A 316 4.21 -16.96 28.88
C ARG A 316 5.19 -16.65 30.02
N GLN A 317 4.96 -15.59 30.79
CA GLN A 317 5.81 -15.14 31.90
C GLN A 317 7.26 -14.85 31.49
N ARG A 318 7.49 -14.49 30.22
CA ARG A 318 8.80 -14.09 29.69
C ARG A 318 8.98 -12.58 29.80
N THR A 319 8.94 -12.06 31.03
CA THR A 319 8.87 -10.61 31.31
C THR A 319 10.04 -9.82 30.75
N GLU A 320 11.27 -10.31 30.90
CA GLU A 320 12.47 -9.64 30.36
C GLU A 320 12.44 -9.54 28.82
N ALA A 321 12.01 -10.60 28.15
CA ALA A 321 11.84 -10.58 26.69
C ALA A 321 10.71 -9.63 26.27
N ALA A 322 9.63 -9.56 27.05
CA ALA A 322 8.52 -8.63 26.80
C ALA A 322 8.97 -7.17 26.93
N ASP A 323 9.80 -6.86 27.94
CA ASP A 323 10.37 -5.53 28.16
C ASP A 323 11.32 -5.12 27.02
N GLY A 324 12.20 -6.03 26.58
CA GLY A 324 13.06 -5.81 25.42
C GLY A 324 12.27 -5.55 24.13
N ALA A 325 11.25 -6.37 23.87
CA ALA A 325 10.37 -6.20 22.70
C ALA A 325 9.59 -4.88 22.76
N ALA A 326 9.07 -4.50 23.94
CA ALA A 326 8.37 -3.24 24.14
C ALA A 326 9.29 -2.04 23.90
N THR A 327 10.51 -2.07 24.45
CA THR A 327 11.51 -1.01 24.28
C THR A 327 11.89 -0.84 22.81
N ALA A 328 12.23 -1.92 22.12
CA ALA A 328 12.61 -1.87 20.71
C ALA A 328 11.46 -1.38 19.81
N SER A 329 10.23 -1.82 20.08
CA SER A 329 9.04 -1.38 19.35
C SER A 329 8.75 0.09 19.57
N TRP A 330 8.90 0.59 20.81
CA TRP A 330 8.73 2.00 21.13
C TRP A 330 9.79 2.88 20.47
N GLU A 331 11.06 2.46 20.47
CA GLU A 331 12.13 3.17 19.79
C GLU A 331 11.93 3.23 18.27
N TRP A 332 11.40 2.18 17.67
CA TRP A 332 11.02 2.18 16.26
C TRP A 332 9.88 3.16 15.97
N LEU A 333 8.76 3.08 16.69
CA LEU A 333 7.62 4.00 16.54
C LEU A 333 8.04 5.47 16.71
N ARG A 334 8.87 5.76 17.73
CA ARG A 334 9.37 7.11 17.98
C ARG A 334 10.23 7.65 16.83
N ARG A 335 10.97 6.79 16.12
CA ARG A 335 11.76 7.20 14.93
C ARG A 335 10.86 7.48 13.72
N GLU A 336 9.81 6.68 13.53
CA GLU A 336 8.81 6.94 12.50
C GLU A 336 8.02 8.23 12.80
N GLY A 337 7.81 8.58 14.07
CA GLY A 337 7.21 9.86 14.47
C GLY A 337 5.73 10.01 14.09
N GLY A 338 5.09 8.92 13.65
CA GLY A 338 3.65 8.76 13.52
C GLY A 338 3.21 7.55 14.34
N TRP A 339 2.10 7.73 15.08
CA TRP A 339 1.58 6.86 16.16
C TRP A 339 2.36 6.91 17.48
#